data_AF-A0A7K7BIL0-F1
#
_entry.id   AF-A0A7K7BIL0-F1
#
_cell.length_a   1.000
_cell.length_b   1.000
_cell.length_c   1.000
_cell.angle_alpha   90.00
_cell.angle_beta   90.00
_cell.angle_gamma   90.00
#
_symmetry.space_group_name_H-M   'P 1'
#
loop_
_entity.id
_entity.type
_entity.pdbx_description
1 polymer ?
#
loop_
_entity_poly.entity_id
_entity_poly.type
_entity_poly.pdbx_seq_one_letter_code
_entity_poly.pdbx_strand_id
1 'polypeptide(L)' 'HTGERPYACPECGKSFMAKKSLNKHRKGHLEGAAFTCPECGKTLTSNSTLVIHRRIHTGERPYACPECGKSF' A
#
# COMPACT_ATOMS: atom_id res chain seq x y z
N HIS A 1 -7.62 -30.71 16.92
CA HIS A 1 -7.06 -29.73 15.98
C HIS A 1 -7.68 -28.36 16.24
N THR A 2 -7.34 -27.69 17.35
CA THR A 2 -7.73 -26.30 17.61
C THR A 2 -6.58 -25.41 17.12
N GLY A 3 -6.53 -25.21 15.81
CA GLY A 3 -5.59 -24.29 15.16
C GLY A 3 -5.97 -22.83 15.40
N GLU A 4 -6.29 -22.48 16.65
CA GLU A 4 -6.75 -21.15 17.00
C GLU A 4 -5.60 -20.17 16.83
N ARG A 5 -5.84 -19.14 16.02
CA ARG A 5 -4.90 -18.05 15.74
C ARG A 5 -5.45 -16.78 16.39
N PRO A 6 -5.38 -16.65 17.74
CA PRO A 6 -6.04 -15.56 18.45
C PRO A 6 -5.44 -14.17 18.15
N TYR A 7 -4.26 -14.11 17.52
CA TYR A 7 -3.57 -12.85 17.24
C TYR A 7 -3.80 -12.40 15.79
N ALA A 8 -4.83 -11.59 15.56
CA ALA A 8 -5.11 -10.99 14.25
C ALA A 8 -4.35 -9.67 14.02
N CYS A 9 -3.90 -9.45 12.79
CA CYS A 9 -3.32 -8.19 12.35
C CYS A 9 -4.43 -7.20 11.98
N PRO A 10 -4.52 -6.03 12.64
CA PRO A 10 -5.56 -5.04 12.33
C PRO A 10 -5.38 -4.38 10.95
N GLU A 11 -4.17 -4.43 10.39
CA GLU A 11 -3.83 -3.78 9.12
C GLU A 11 -4.19 -4.63 7.89
N CYS A 12 -4.22 -5.96 8.02
CA CYS A 12 -4.47 -6.86 6.88
C CYS A 12 -5.33 -8.09 7.20
N GLY A 13 -5.83 -8.21 8.43
CA GLY A 13 -6.69 -9.33 8.86
C GLY A 13 -5.99 -10.67 9.03
N LYS A 14 -4.68 -10.78 8.78
CA LYS A 14 -3.96 -12.05 8.95
C LYS A 14 -3.86 -12.45 10.42
N SER A 15 -4.30 -13.67 10.74
CA SER A 15 -4.21 -14.23 12.09
C SER A 15 -2.93 -15.02 12.31
N PHE A 16 -2.45 -15.08 13.54
CA PHE A 16 -1.22 -15.78 13.96
C PHE A 16 -1.45 -16.55 15.27
N MET A 17 -0.71 -17.65 15.45
CA MET A 17 -0.76 -18.44 16.69
C MET A 17 -0.03 -17.77 17.87
N ALA A 18 0.91 -16.86 17.57
CA ALA A 18 1.72 -16.21 18.60
C ALA A 18 1.89 -14.71 18.34
N LYS A 19 1.87 -13.92 19.42
CA LYS A 19 2.08 -12.47 19.39
C LYS A 19 3.44 -12.08 18.79
N LYS A 20 4.49 -12.87 19.02
CA LYS A 20 5.84 -12.65 18.42
C LYS A 20 5.82 -12.70 16.89
N SER A 21 5.04 -13.62 16.32
CA SER A 21 4.89 -13.77 14.87
C SER A 21 4.08 -12.62 14.28
N LEU A 22 3.00 -12.20 14.96
CA LEU A 22 2.26 -10.99 14.60
C LEU A 22 3.16 -9.75 14.64
N ASN A 23 4.01 -9.59 15.66
CA ASN A 23 4.86 -8.41 15.79
C ASN A 23 5.96 -8.36 14.72
N LYS A 24 6.58 -9.49 14.37
CA LYS A 24 7.51 -9.58 13.24
C LYS A 24 6.82 -9.26 11.91
N HIS A 25 5.61 -9.80 11.72
CA HIS A 25 4.78 -9.47 10.56
C HIS A 25 4.43 -7.98 10.50
N ARG A 26 4.06 -7.38 11.64
CA ARG A 26 3.73 -5.95 11.76
C ARG A 26 4.93 -5.05 11.50
N LYS A 27 6.13 -5.45 11.92
CA LYS A 27 7.36 -4.76 11.53
C LYS A 27 7.57 -4.77 10.01
N GLY A 28 7.20 -5.86 9.35
CA GLY A 28 7.15 -5.94 7.90
C GLY A 28 6.12 -5.00 7.24
N HIS A 29 5.07 -4.56 7.94
CA HIS A 29 4.18 -3.49 7.45
C HIS A 29 4.80 -2.10 7.57
N LEU A 30 5.73 -1.89 8.51
CA LEU A 30 6.49 -0.64 8.65
C LEU A 30 7.68 -0.60 7.66
N GLU A 31 8.38 -1.73 7.46
CA GLU A 31 9.48 -1.86 6.48
C GLU A 31 8.96 -2.07 5.04
N GLY A 32 7.73 -2.56 4.90
CA GLY A 32 6.93 -2.55 3.69
C GLY A 32 5.72 -1.64 3.89
N ALA A 33 5.98 -0.38 4.25
CA ALA A 33 4.97 0.67 4.41
C ALA A 33 3.90 0.49 3.34
N ALA A 34 2.74 0.00 3.74
CA ALA A 34 1.58 -0.07 2.87
C ALA A 34 1.29 1.37 2.43
N PHE A 35 1.61 1.69 1.18
CA PHE A 35 1.43 3.04 0.66
C PHE A 35 -0.03 3.19 0.26
N THR A 36 -0.86 3.54 1.24
CA THR A 36 -2.29 3.70 1.07
C THR A 36 -2.58 5.04 0.43
N CYS A 37 -3.34 5.01 -0.67
CA CYS A 37 -3.85 6.22 -1.30
C CYS A 37 -4.88 6.89 -0.40
N PRO A 38 -4.70 8.16 -0.01
CA PRO A 38 -5.66 8.87 0.83
C PRO A 38 -6.98 9.17 0.10
N GLU A 39 -6.98 9.17 -1.23
CA GLU A 39 -8.16 9.55 -2.03
C GLU A 39 -9.12 8.37 -2.26
N CYS A 40 -8.62 7.15 -2.36
CA CYS A 40 -9.43 5.95 -2.63
C CYS A 40 -9.19 4.78 -1.67
N GLY A 41 -8.30 4.94 -0.69
CA GLY A 41 -7.96 3.90 0.29
C GLY A 41 -7.18 2.71 -0.28
N LYS A 42 -6.73 2.78 -1.55
CA LYS A 42 -6.02 1.67 -2.20
C LYS A 42 -4.61 1.51 -1.63
N THR A 43 -4.29 0.31 -1.14
CA THR A 43 -2.94 -0.02 -0.66
C THR A 43 -2.04 -0.48 -1.79
N LEU A 44 -0.85 0.11 -1.89
CA LEU A 44 0.16 -0.19 -2.90
C LEU A 44 1.44 -0.71 -2.25
N THR A 45 2.21 -1.48 -3.04
CA THR A 45 3.41 -2.19 -2.60
C THR A 45 4.66 -1.31 -2.53
N SER A 46 4.63 -0.10 -3.10
CA SER A 46 5.76 0.83 -3.08
C SER A 46 5.34 2.29 -3.16
N ASN A 47 6.19 3.19 -2.66
CA ASN A 47 5.93 4.64 -2.66
C ASN A 47 5.86 5.16 -4.10
N SER A 48 6.76 4.71 -4.97
CA SER A 48 6.80 5.10 -6.38
C SER A 48 5.48 4.75 -7.08
N THR A 49 4.92 3.56 -6.81
CA THR A 49 3.61 3.17 -7.33
C THR A 49 2.50 4.05 -6.77
N LEU A 50 2.56 4.44 -5.49
CA LEU A 50 1.60 5.39 -4.90
C LEU A 50 1.67 6.77 -5.53
N VAL A 51 2.87 7.32 -5.75
CA VAL A 51 3.03 8.63 -6.38
C VAL A 51 2.47 8.62 -7.80
N ILE A 52 2.75 7.58 -8.59
CA ILE A 52 2.19 7.44 -9.95
C ILE A 52 0.67 7.27 -9.87
N HIS A 53 0.18 6.44 -8.95
CA HIS A 53 -1.24 6.25 -8.75
C HIS A 53 -1.95 7.55 -8.36
N ARG A 54 -1.36 8.42 -7.55
CA ARG A 54 -1.98 9.71 -7.22
C ARG A 54 -2.21 10.60 -8.44
N ARG A 55 -1.39 10.47 -9.49
CA ARG A 55 -1.56 11.23 -10.74
C ARG A 55 -2.87 10.91 -11.46
N ILE A 56 -3.45 9.72 -11.26
CA ILE A 56 -4.75 9.40 -11.86
C ILE A 56 -5.91 10.16 -11.18
N HIS A 57 -5.74 10.59 -9.93
CA HIS A 57 -6.74 11.39 -9.21
C HIS A 57 -6.55 12.88 -9.49
N THR A 58 -5.30 13.36 -9.50
CA THR A 58 -4.99 14.78 -9.78
C THR A 58 -5.09 15.13 -11.26
N GLY A 59 -5.03 14.14 -12.15
CA GLY A 59 -4.97 14.38 -13.59
C GLY A 59 -3.67 15.07 -14.02
N GLU A 60 -2.62 15.05 -13.18
CA GLU A 60 -1.33 15.64 -13.52
C GLU A 60 -0.65 14.85 -14.64
N ARG A 61 -0.33 15.56 -15.73
CA ARG A 61 0.32 15.02 -16.93
C ARG A 61 1.64 15.74 -17.17
N PRO A 62 2.68 15.41 -16.39
CA PRO A 62 3.94 16.14 -16.40
C PRO A 62 4.73 15.97 -17.71
N TYR A 63 4.38 14.99 -18.54
CA TYR A 63 5.06 14.75 -19.80
C TYR A 63 4.28 15.39 -20.94
N ALA A 64 4.67 16.61 -21.32
CA ALA A 64 4.13 17.26 -22.50
C ALA A 64 4.97 16.94 -23.74
N CYS A 65 4.31 16.57 -24.82
CA CYS A 65 4.88 16.47 -26.16
C CYS A 65 5.22 17.89 -26.65
N PRO A 66 6.50 18.24 -26.88
CA PRO A 66 6.87 19.59 -27.34
C PRO A 66 6.38 19.87 -28.76
N GLU A 67 6.29 18.83 -29.60
CA GLU A 67 5.85 18.94 -31.00
C GLU A 67 4.34 19.14 -31.15
N CYS A 68 3.56 18.62 -30.20
CA CYS A 68 2.11 18.49 -30.34
C CYS A 68 1.29 19.04 -29.17
N GLY A 69 1.95 19.54 -28.12
CA GLY A 69 1.34 20.15 -26.93
C GLY A 69 0.53 19.19 -26.04
N LYS A 70 0.38 17.92 -26.42
CA LYS A 70 -0.39 16.94 -25.66
C LYS A 70 0.38 16.49 -24.42
N SER A 71 -0.28 16.58 -23.27
CA SER A 71 0.23 16.13 -21.98
C SER A 71 -0.18 14.67 -21.74
N PHE A 72 0.75 13.85 -21.27
CA PHE A 72 0.57 12.42 -20.97
C PHE A 72 0.70 12.14 -19.48
#